data_AF-A0A7V2ALL7-F1
#
_entry.id   AF-A0A7V2ALL7-F1
#
_cell.length_a   1.000
_cell.length_b   1.000
_cell.length_c   1.000
_cell.angle_alpha   90.00
_cell.angle_beta   90.00
_cell.angle_gamma   90.00
#
_symmetry.space_group_name_H-M   'P 1'
#
loop_
_entity.id
_entity.type
_entity.pdbx_description
1 polymer ?
#
loop_
_entity_poly.entity_id
_entity_poly.type
_entity_poly.pdbx_seq_one_letter_code
_entity_poly.pdbx_strand_id
1 'polypeptide(L)'
;AEVFAEKRREFEQRVSQVQRLVQQRKGELDRIQGDSMRQVQVALNKIISEIAIEKGYILILRRNMTVLASNNLDITDRVLGTLNKSLASVKVAEPAK
;
A
#
# COMPACT_ATOMS: atom_id res chain seq x y z
N ALA A 1 1.85 -46.95 -22.90
CA ALA A 1 2.82 -45.89 -22.59
C ALA A 1 2.32 -44.50 -23.03
N GLU A 2 1.73 -44.37 -24.22
CA GLU A 2 1.21 -43.08 -24.76
C GLU A 2 0.17 -42.39 -23.86
N VAL A 3 -0.83 -43.12 -23.34
CA VAL A 3 -1.87 -42.54 -22.47
C VAL A 3 -1.30 -41.91 -21.19
N PHE A 4 -0.20 -42.45 -20.66
CA PHE A 4 0.48 -41.87 -19.50
C PHE A 4 1.26 -40.60 -19.86
N ALA A 5 1.89 -40.58 -21.03
CA ALA A 5 2.60 -39.41 -21.53
C ALA A 5 1.64 -38.24 -21.83
N GLU A 6 0.47 -38.55 -22.40
CA GLU A 6 -0.58 -37.57 -22.69
C GLU A 6 -1.17 -36.96 -21.41
N LYS A 7 -1.57 -37.79 -20.44
CA LYS A 7 -2.05 -37.31 -19.13
C LYS A 7 -1.01 -36.49 -18.38
N ARG A 8 0.27 -36.85 -18.48
CA ARG A 8 1.37 -36.07 -17.89
C ARG A 8 1.49 -34.70 -18.56
N ARG A 9 1.46 -34.64 -19.88
CA ARG A 9 1.52 -33.39 -20.63
C ARG A 9 0.36 -32.46 -20.29
N GLU A 10 -0.86 -33.00 -20.19
CA GLU A 10 -2.02 -32.22 -19.76
C GLU A 10 -1.87 -31.70 -18.32
N PHE A 11 -1.37 -32.53 -17.40
CA PHE A 11 -1.13 -32.11 -16.04
C PHE A 11 -0.09 -30.98 -15.96
N GLU A 12 1.03 -31.11 -16.67
CA GLU A 12 2.06 -30.07 -16.75
C GLU A 12 1.50 -28.76 -17.34
N GLN A 13 0.65 -28.84 -18.36
CA GLN A 13 -0.05 -27.68 -18.91
C GLN A 13 -0.99 -27.02 -17.89
N ARG A 14 -1.79 -27.82 -17.17
CA ARG A 14 -2.70 -27.32 -16.13
C ARG A 14 -1.93 -26.65 -14.99
N VAL A 15 -0.85 -27.26 -14.52
CA VAL A 15 0.01 -26.67 -13.47
C VAL A 15 0.61 -25.34 -13.96
N SER A 16 1.12 -25.30 -15.18
CA SER A 16 1.67 -24.07 -15.77
C SER A 16 0.62 -22.96 -15.89
N GLN A 17 -0.61 -23.30 -16.28
CA GLN A 17 -1.72 -22.34 -16.34
C GLN A 17 -2.09 -21.80 -14.96
N VAL A 18 -2.22 -22.67 -13.95
CA VAL A 18 -2.52 -22.28 -12.57
C VAL A 18 -1.41 -21.39 -12.01
N GLN A 19 -0.14 -21.73 -12.24
CA GLN A 19 0.99 -20.91 -11.80
C GLN A 19 0.95 -19.51 -12.42
N ARG A 20 0.69 -19.39 -13.74
CA ARG A 20 0.52 -18.09 -14.40
C ARG A 20 -0.63 -17.28 -13.81
N LEU A 21 -1.78 -17.93 -13.57
CA LEU A 21 -2.94 -17.27 -12.97
C LEU A 21 -2.63 -16.73 -11.58
N VAL A 22 -1.99 -17.53 -10.72
CA VAL A 22 -1.60 -17.09 -9.37
C VAL A 22 -0.66 -15.89 -9.43
N GLN A 23 0.35 -15.91 -10.30
CA GLN A 23 1.27 -14.79 -10.45
C GLN A 23 0.57 -13.51 -10.93
N GLN A 24 -0.34 -13.64 -11.90
CA GLN A 24 -1.14 -12.52 -12.39
C GLN A 24 -2.01 -11.92 -11.28
N ARG A 25 -2.72 -12.76 -10.52
CA ARG A 25 -3.54 -12.31 -9.38
C ARG A 25 -2.72 -11.63 -8.30
N LYS A 26 -1.54 -12.17 -7.99
CA LYS A 26 -0.63 -11.55 -7.03
C LYS A 26 -0.21 -10.15 -7.50
N GLY A 27 0.24 -10.01 -8.74
CA GLY A 27 0.64 -8.71 -9.29
C GLY A 27 -0.50 -7.69 -9.32
N GLU A 28 -1.73 -8.14 -9.58
CA GLU A 28 -2.92 -7.30 -9.50
C GLU A 28 -3.20 -6.81 -8.06
N LEU A 29 -3.15 -7.70 -7.08
CA LEU A 29 -3.34 -7.35 -5.66
C LEU A 29 -2.25 -6.37 -5.18
N ASP A 30 -0.99 -6.60 -5.55
CA ASP A 30 0.13 -5.71 -5.22
C ASP A 30 -0.10 -4.31 -5.80
N ARG A 31 -0.63 -4.21 -7.04
CA ARG A 31 -0.97 -2.94 -7.68
C ARG A 31 -2.11 -2.23 -6.94
N ILE A 32 -3.19 -2.94 -6.64
CA ILE A 32 -4.35 -2.40 -5.90
C ILE A 32 -3.93 -1.89 -4.53
N GLN A 33 -3.08 -2.65 -3.81
CA GLN A 33 -2.51 -2.24 -2.54
C GLN A 33 -1.68 -0.96 -2.71
N GLY A 34 -0.78 -0.91 -3.69
CA GLY A 34 0.07 0.25 -3.95
C GLY A 34 -0.72 1.51 -4.32
N ASP A 35 -1.78 1.38 -5.12
CA ASP A 35 -2.69 2.48 -5.47
C ASP A 35 -3.46 2.98 -4.25
N SER A 36 -3.94 2.07 -3.39
CA SER A 36 -4.64 2.43 -2.16
C SER A 36 -3.72 3.13 -1.16
N MET A 37 -2.50 2.64 -0.99
CA MET A 37 -1.50 3.26 -0.11
C MET A 37 -1.07 4.65 -0.60
N ARG A 38 -1.02 4.87 -1.92
CA ARG A 38 -0.74 6.20 -2.48
C ARG A 38 -1.80 7.23 -2.09
N GLN A 39 -3.09 6.84 -2.07
CA GLN A 39 -4.16 7.76 -1.65
C GLN A 39 -3.95 8.21 -0.20
N VAL A 40 -3.60 7.29 0.70
CA VAL A 40 -3.26 7.60 2.10
C VAL A 40 -2.06 8.54 2.17
N GLN A 41 -0.98 8.25 1.43
CA GLN A 41 0.23 9.06 1.46
C GLN A 41 0.00 10.50 0.96
N VAL A 42 -0.82 10.67 -0.07
CA VAL A 42 -1.17 12.00 -0.60
C VAL A 42 -1.97 12.80 0.42
N ALA A 43 -2.98 12.19 1.05
CA ALA A 43 -3.76 12.84 2.10
C ALA A 43 -2.88 13.22 3.30
N LEU A 44 -2.01 12.30 3.74
CA LEU A 44 -1.07 12.52 4.82
C LEU A 44 -0.13 13.70 4.53
N ASN A 45 0.48 13.74 3.34
CA ASN A 45 1.38 14.82 2.95
C ASN A 45 0.67 16.18 2.91
N LYS A 46 -0.58 16.22 2.45
CA LYS A 46 -1.39 17.44 2.45
C LYS A 46 -1.60 17.96 3.87
N ILE A 47 -2.01 17.09 4.79
CA ILE A 47 -2.23 17.43 6.20
C ILE A 47 -0.94 17.94 6.86
N ILE A 48 0.19 17.27 6.60
CA ILE A 48 1.49 17.69 7.12
C ILE A 48 1.83 19.11 6.65
N SER A 49 1.65 19.41 5.36
CA SER A 49 1.89 20.74 4.79
C SER A 49 0.97 21.80 5.40
N GLU A 50 -0.31 21.51 5.59
CA GLU A 50 -1.28 22.42 6.21
C GLU A 50 -0.89 22.74 7.66
N ILE A 51 -0.50 21.72 8.45
CA ILE A 51 -0.03 21.90 9.82
C ILE A 51 1.28 22.69 9.86
N ALA A 52 2.19 22.44 8.92
CA ALA A 52 3.46 23.16 8.85
C ALA A 52 3.25 24.65 8.62
N ILE A 53 2.34 25.02 7.71
CA ILE A 53 1.96 26.41 7.46
C ILE A 53 1.27 27.02 8.69
N GLU A 54 0.29 26.34 9.27
CA GLU A 54 -0.47 26.83 10.44
C GLU A 54 0.42 27.11 11.65
N LYS A 55 1.45 26.28 11.87
CA LYS A 55 2.35 26.38 13.03
C LYS A 55 3.67 27.10 12.73
N GLY A 56 3.93 27.46 11.48
CA GLY A 56 5.20 28.06 11.06
C GLY A 56 6.37 27.09 11.13
N TYR A 57 6.15 25.79 10.95
CA TYR A 57 7.22 24.81 10.89
C TYR A 57 7.98 24.92 9.57
N ILE A 58 9.29 25.13 9.67
CA ILE A 58 10.19 25.30 8.52
C ILE A 58 10.75 23.96 8.04
N LEU A 59 10.84 22.97 8.94
CA LEU A 59 11.41 21.65 8.65
C LEU A 59 10.69 20.57 9.46
N ILE A 60 10.37 19.45 8.79
CA ILE A 60 9.80 18.25 9.41
C ILE A 60 10.72 17.08 9.10
N LEU A 61 11.14 16.36 10.14
CA LEU A 61 12.02 15.21 10.04
C LEU A 61 11.25 13.92 10.32
N ARG A 62 11.54 12.86 9.56
CA ARG A 62 10.91 11.56 9.80
C ARG A 62 11.52 10.90 11.03
N ARG A 63 10.66 10.38 11.90
CA ARG A 63 11.05 9.75 13.17
C ARG A 63 12.06 8.61 13.00
N ASN A 64 11.96 7.84 11.92
CA ASN A 64 12.89 6.73 11.63
C ASN A 64 14.32 7.19 11.32
N MET A 65 14.53 8.47 10.98
CA MET A 65 15.84 9.06 10.72
C MET A 65 16.33 9.92 11.90
N THR A 66 15.56 9.96 12.99
CA THR A 66 15.83 10.83 14.15
C THR A 66 16.14 9.96 15.37
N VAL A 67 17.39 10.03 15.85
CA VAL A 67 17.84 9.26 17.03
C VAL A 67 17.14 9.72 18.31
N LEU A 68 16.93 11.03 18.45
CA LEU A 68 16.29 11.63 19.61
C LEU A 68 15.50 12.86 19.19
N ALA A 69 14.21 12.90 19.54
CA ALA A 69 13.44 14.14 19.56
C ALA A 69 12.44 14.08 20.71
N SER A 70 12.27 15.22 21.38
CA SER A 70 11.32 15.39 22.48
C SER A 70 9.88 15.20 21.99
N ASN A 71 9.03 14.62 22.83
CA ASN A 71 7.63 14.32 22.50
C ASN A 71 6.83 15.59 22.14
N ASN A 72 7.20 16.75 22.67
CA ASN A 72 6.55 18.02 22.34
C ASN A 72 6.83 18.51 20.90
N LEU A 73 7.83 17.95 20.22
CA LEU A 73 8.12 18.20 18.81
C LEU A 73 7.45 17.17 17.89
N ASP A 74 6.87 16.11 18.46
CA ASP A 74 6.18 15.07 17.71
C ASP A 74 4.79 15.55 17.31
N ILE A 75 4.52 15.56 16.00
CA ILE A 75 3.23 15.97 15.43
C ILE A 75 2.37 14.76 15.02
N THR A 76 2.84 13.54 15.23
CA THR A 76 2.22 12.30 14.73
C THR A 76 0.78 12.18 15.19
N ASP A 77 0.50 12.34 16.49
CA ASP A 77 -0.86 12.22 17.03
C ASP A 77 -1.81 13.25 16.44
N ARG A 78 -1.33 14.49 16.25
CA ARG A 78 -2.11 15.56 15.62
C ARG A 78 -2.41 15.24 14.15
N VAL A 79 -1.40 14.80 13.41
CA VAL A 79 -1.54 14.43 12.00
C VAL A 79 -2.51 13.26 11.85
N LEU A 80 -2.38 12.21 12.67
CA LEU A 80 -3.29 11.06 12.68
C LEU A 80 -4.71 11.47 13.05
N GLY A 81 -4.88 12.36 14.03
CA GLY A 81 -6.19 12.89 14.40
C GLY A 81 -6.88 13.63 13.26
N THR A 82 -6.14 14.40 12.46
CA THR A 82 -6.68 15.04 11.25
C THR A 82 -6.94 14.02 10.14
N LEU A 83 -6.02 13.09 9.92
CA LEU A 83 -6.14 12.07 8.88
C LEU A 83 -7.39 11.22 9.06
N ASN A 84 -7.65 10.75 10.28
CA ASN A 84 -8.84 9.96 10.60
C ASN A 84 -10.15 10.72 10.33
N LYS A 85 -10.15 12.05 10.45
CA LYS A 85 -11.32 12.90 10.14
C LYS A 85 -11.46 13.13 8.63
N SER A 86 -10.35 13.39 7.93
CA SER A 86 -10.36 13.74 6.51
C SER A 86 -10.45 12.54 5.57
N LEU A 87 -9.96 11.38 6.01
CA LEU A 87 -9.88 10.14 5.23
C LEU A 87 -10.30 8.96 6.11
N ALA A 88 -11.57 8.95 6.49
CA ALA A 88 -12.14 7.89 7.34
C ALA A 88 -12.17 6.52 6.63
N SER A 89 -12.17 6.51 5.29
CA SER A 89 -12.15 5.29 4.49
C SER A 89 -11.43 5.53 3.16
N VAL A 90 -10.76 4.48 2.66
CA VAL A 90 -10.14 4.44 1.34
C VAL A 90 -10.83 3.38 0.53
N LYS A 91 -11.36 3.77 -0.63
CA LYS A 91 -11.97 2.82 -1.56
C LYS A 91 -10.87 2.02 -2.26
N VAL A 92 -10.79 0.75 -1.92
CA VAL A 92 -9.89 -0.22 -2.56
C VAL A 92 -10.60 -0.81 -3.79
N ALA A 93 -9.92 -0.87 -4.93
CA ALA A 93 -10.47 -1.49 -6.12
C ALA A 93 -10.62 -3.01 -5.92
N GLU A 94 -11.66 -3.60 -6.51
CA GLU A 94 -11.79 -5.06 -6.53
C GLU A 94 -10.78 -5.66 -7.52
N PRO A 95 -10.15 -6.80 -7.19
CA PRO A 95 -9.38 -7.55 -8.17
C PRO A 95 -10.29 -8.01 -9.30
N ALA A 96 -9.78 -8.05 -10.54
CA ALA A 96 -10.49 -8.54 -11.69
C ALA A 96 -11.01 -9.97 -11.43
N LYS A 97 -12.15 -10.31 -12.05
CA LYS A 97 -12.74 -11.66 -11.96
C LYS A 97 -11.86 -12.72 -12.61
#